data_AF-A0A2Z6EW00-F1
#
_entry.id   AF-A0A2Z6EW00-F1
#
_cell.length_a   1.000
_cell.length_b   1.000
_cell.length_c   1.000
_cell.angle_alpha   90.00
_cell.angle_beta   90.00
_cell.angle_gamma   90.00
#
_symmetry.space_group_name_H-M   'P 1'
#
loop_
_entity.id
_entity.type
_entity.pdbx_description
1 polymer ?
#
loop_
_entity_poly.entity_id
_entity_poly.type
_entity_poly.pdbx_seq_one_letter_code
_entity_poly.pdbx_strand_id
1 'polypeptide(L)' 'MGDMGEDFRAMRDDRNARRAKYGVDCPRCAEVRPRAPASILLPQQRCRVDGYVDPRSELTDEQWNDV' A
#
# COMPACT_ATOMS: atom_id res chain seq x y z
N MET A 1 17.52 -18.00 -18.43
CA MET A 1 16.40 -18.76 -17.84
C MET A 1 16.83 -19.23 -16.47
N GLY A 2 16.28 -18.76 -15.36
CA GLY A 2 15.25 -17.76 -15.18
C GLY A 2 15.53 -17.08 -13.85
N ASP A 3 15.27 -15.79 -13.80
CA ASP A 3 15.27 -15.10 -12.53
C ASP A 3 14.01 -14.27 -12.32
N MET A 4 12.93 -14.70 -12.99
CA MET A 4 11.58 -14.25 -12.68
C MET A 4 11.32 -14.33 -11.16
N GLY A 5 11.92 -15.32 -10.48
CA GLY A 5 11.85 -15.47 -9.03
C GLY A 5 12.46 -14.32 -8.23
N GLU A 6 13.63 -13.77 -8.57
CA GLU A 6 14.15 -12.58 -7.89
C GLU A 6 13.46 -11.30 -8.37
N ASP A 7 13.08 -11.18 -9.65
CA ASP A 7 12.30 -10.03 -10.14
C ASP A 7 11.00 -9.85 -9.34
N PHE A 8 10.25 -10.94 -9.12
CA PHE A 8 9.03 -10.91 -8.31
C PHE A 8 9.29 -10.62 -6.83
N ARG A 9 10.47 -11.00 -6.30
CA ARG A 9 10.88 -10.67 -4.93
C ARG A 9 11.21 -9.19 -4.80
N ALA A 10 11.99 -8.64 -5.72
CA ALA A 10 12.34 -7.22 -5.76
C ALA A 10 11.08 -6.34 -5.88
N MET A 11 10.16 -6.68 -6.79
CA MET A 11 8.88 -5.96 -6.92
C MET A 11 8.02 -6.04 -5.64
N ARG A 12 8.04 -7.17 -4.94
CA ARG A 12 7.28 -7.33 -3.70
C ARG A 12 7.90 -6.53 -2.56
N ASP A 13 9.22 -6.49 -2.49
CA ASP A 13 9.96 -5.75 -1.48
C ASP A 13 9.78 -4.24 -1.65
N ASP A 14 9.96 -3.73 -2.88
CA ASP A 14 9.67 -2.34 -3.25
C ASP A 14 8.23 -1.95 -2.89
N ARG A 15 7.24 -2.80 -3.21
CA ARG A 15 5.84 -2.55 -2.81
C ARG A 15 5.66 -2.49 -1.30
N ASN A 16 6.37 -3.35 -0.55
CA ASN A 16 6.32 -3.34 0.90
C ASN A 16 7.01 -2.11 1.49
N ALA A 17 8.17 -1.71 0.98
CA ALA A 17 8.88 -0.49 1.36
C ALA A 17 8.00 0.75 1.16
N ARG A 18 7.34 0.87 0.00
CA ARG A 18 6.36 1.93 -0.29
C ARG A 18 5.20 1.95 0.71
N ARG A 19 4.65 0.78 1.03
CA ARG A 19 3.57 0.65 2.02
C ARG A 19 4.04 0.95 3.44
N ALA A 20 5.30 0.69 3.78
CA ALA A 20 5.86 1.03 5.08
C ALA A 20 6.13 2.54 5.22
N LYS A 21 6.56 3.19 4.14
CA LYS A 21 6.93 4.62 4.14
C LYS A 21 5.74 5.56 3.96
N TYR A 22 4.85 5.26 3.02
CA TYR A 22 3.72 6.12 2.64
C TYR A 22 2.35 5.49 2.87
N GLY A 23 2.30 4.20 3.23
CA GLY A 23 1.06 3.51 3.49
C GLY A 23 0.47 3.92 4.84
N VAL A 24 -0.85 4.10 4.86
CA VAL A 24 -1.62 4.34 6.10
C VAL A 24 -2.65 3.24 6.27
N ASP A 25 -3.02 2.95 7.50
CA ASP A 25 -4.14 2.08 7.77
C ASP A 25 -5.45 2.71 7.26
N CYS A 26 -6.32 1.89 6.68
CA CYS A 26 -7.65 2.32 6.29
C CYS A 26 -8.46 2.68 7.57
N PRO A 27 -8.83 3.96 7.78
CA PRO A 27 -9.52 4.38 9.00
C PRO A 27 -10.87 3.64 9.15
N ARG A 28 -11.57 3.46 8.03
CA ARG A 28 -12.85 2.74 7.99
C ARG A 28 -12.71 1.27 8.39
N CYS A 29 -11.58 0.63 8.06
CA CYS A 29 -11.32 -0.74 8.50
C CYS A 29 -11.06 -0.78 10.01
N ALA A 30 -10.29 0.17 10.54
CA ALA A 30 -9.98 0.25 11.96
C ALA A 30 -11.24 0.49 12.81
N GLU A 31 -12.17 1.32 12.32
CA GLU A 31 -13.45 1.60 12.99
C GLU A 31 -14.41 0.42 12.94
N VAL A 32 -14.63 -0.17 11.76
CA VAL A 32 -15.64 -1.23 11.57
C VAL A 32 -15.14 -2.60 12.02
N ARG A 33 -13.83 -2.84 11.95
CA ARG A 33 -13.21 -4.13 12.24
C ARG A 33 -12.01 -3.98 13.18
N PRO A 34 -12.20 -3.52 14.42
CA PRO A 34 -11.11 -3.26 15.37
C PRO A 34 -10.30 -4.53 15.74
N ARG A 35 -10.86 -5.73 15.52
CA ARG A 35 -10.17 -7.02 15.77
C ARG A 35 -9.40 -7.55 14.56
N ALA A 36 -9.53 -6.94 13.38
CA ALA A 36 -8.85 -7.35 12.17
C ALA A 36 -7.77 -6.32 11.78
N PRO A 37 -6.65 -6.74 11.19
CA PRO A 37 -5.66 -5.80 10.68
C PRO A 37 -6.28 -4.95 9.57
N ALA A 38 -6.15 -3.63 9.71
CA ALA A 38 -6.60 -2.70 8.69
C ALA A 38 -5.80 -2.88 7.40
N SER A 39 -6.44 -2.66 6.25
CA SER A 39 -5.73 -2.66 4.98
C SER A 39 -4.83 -1.43 4.89
N ILE A 40 -3.53 -1.64 4.64
CA ILE A 40 -2.59 -0.54 4.35
C ILE A 40 -2.88 -0.01 2.94
N LEU A 41 -3.22 1.27 2.84
CA LEU A 41 -3.55 1.97 1.60
C LEU A 41 -2.44 2.97 1.26
N LEU A 42 -2.03 2.97 -0.01
CA LEU A 42 -1.29 4.09 -0.58
C LEU A 42 -2.27 5.21 -0.96
N PRO A 43 -1.79 6.44 -1.19
CA PRO A 43 -2.65 7.52 -1.66
C PRO A 43 -3.45 7.12 -2.91
N GLN A 44 -4.72 7.52 -2.97
CA GLN A 44 -5.70 7.13 -3.98
C GLN A 44 -6.02 5.63 -4.10
N GLN A 45 -5.43 4.75 -3.27
CA GLN A 45 -5.80 3.34 -3.28
C GLN A 45 -7.16 3.12 -2.64
N ARG A 46 -7.93 2.23 -3.25
CA ARG A 46 -9.22 1.76 -2.72
C ARG A 46 -9.01 0.55 -1.83
N CYS A 47 -9.51 0.63 -0.59
CA CYS A 47 -9.62 -0.51 0.30
C CYS A 47 -10.53 -1.59 -0.29
N ARG A 48 -10.04 -2.83 -0.36
CA ARG A 48 -10.82 -3.97 -0.87
C ARG A 48 -11.89 -4.46 0.10
N VAL A 49 -11.70 -4.24 1.40
CA VAL A 49 -12.62 -4.75 2.44
C VAL A 49 -13.86 -3.87 2.52
N ASP A 50 -13.63 -2.57 2.57
CA ASP A 50 -14.63 -1.58 2.95
C ASP A 50 -14.93 -0.58 1.83
N GLY A 51 -14.18 -0.63 0.73
CA GLY A 51 -14.38 0.26 -0.42
C GLY A 51 -13.95 1.70 -0.17
N TYR A 52 -13.40 2.03 1.01
CA TYR A 52 -12.87 3.35 1.33
C TYR A 52 -11.77 3.72 0.33
N VAL A 53 -11.87 4.91 -0.26
CA VAL A 53 -10.85 5.46 -1.16
C VAL A 53 -10.07 6.48 -0.36
N ASP A 54 -8.76 6.31 -0.33
CA ASP A 54 -7.87 7.25 0.34
C ASP A 54 -7.91 8.62 -0.36
N PRO A 55 -8.31 9.71 0.33
CA PRO A 55 -8.47 11.03 -0.28
C PRO A 55 -7.14 11.81 -0.39
N ARG A 56 -6.00 11.24 0.02
CA ARG A 56 -4.71 11.91 -0.10
C ARG A 56 -4.35 12.08 -1.57
N SER A 57 -3.64 13.17 -1.88
CA SER A 57 -3.09 13.42 -3.21
C SER A 57 -2.16 12.29 -3.62
N GLU A 58 -2.12 11.98 -4.92
CA GLU A 58 -1.16 11.02 -5.48
C GLU A 58 0.26 11.33 -5.00
N LEU A 59 1.05 10.28 -4.73
CA LEU A 59 2.48 10.45 -4.50
C LEU A 59 3.10 11.09 -5.74
N THR A 60 3.95 12.10 -5.55
CA THR A 60 4.69 12.69 -6.66
C THR A 60 5.70 11.66 -7.21
N ASP A 61 6.12 11.82 -8.47
CA ASP A 61 7.15 10.97 -9.09
C ASP A 61 8.41 10.86 -8.22
N GLU A 62 8.80 11.94 -7.55
CA GLU A 62 9.92 11.97 -6.61
C GLU A 62 9.69 11.03 -5.42
N GLN A 63 8.47 10.98 -4.86
CA GLN A 63 8.12 10.08 -3.76
C GLN A 63 8.00 8.63 -4.21
N TRP A 64 7.65 8.38 -5.48
CA TRP A 64 7.64 7.04 -6.06
C TRP A 64 9.04 6.44 -6.24
N ASN A 65 10.04 7.31 -6.43
CA ASN A 65 11.43 6.95 -6.72
C ASN A 65 12.35 7.00 -5.48
N ASP A 66 11.84 7.49 -4.34
CA ASP A 66 12.55 7.64 -3.05
C ASP A 66 12.49 6.36 -2.18
N VAL A 67 12.18 5.20 -2.75
CA VAL A 67 12.05 3.90 -2.06
C VAL A 67 12.97 2.83 -2.63
#